data_AF-A0A354X5N8-F1
#
_entry.id   AF-A0A354X5N8-F1
#
_cell.length_a   1.000
_cell.length_b   1.000
_cell.length_c   1.000
_cell.angle_alpha   90.00
_cell.angle_beta   90.00
_cell.angle_gamma   90.00
#
_symmetry.space_group_name_H-M   'P 1'
#
loop_
_entity.id
_entity.type
_entity.pdbx_description
1 polymer ?
#
loop_
_entity_poly.entity_id
_entity_poly.type
_entity_poly.pdbx_seq_one_letter_code
_entity_poly.pdbx_strand_id
1 'polypeptide(L)' 'MGMSGDYPLAIEEGSTMIRVGTFIFGERP' A
#
# COMPACT_ATOMS: atom_id res chain seq x y z
N MET A 1 3.56 -0.87 8.17
CA MET A 1 4.27 -0.69 6.87
C MET A 1 3.22 -0.75 5.78
N GLY A 2 2.99 0.31 5.01
CA GLY A 2 1.90 0.34 4.01
C GLY A 2 2.25 -0.32 2.68
N MET A 3 1.46 -1.32 2.31
CA MET A 3 1.41 -2.03 1.04
C MET A 3 0.00 -1.91 0.42
N SER A 4 -0.24 -2.50 -0.76
CA SER A 4 -1.53 -2.37 -1.44
C SER A 4 -2.73 -2.66 -0.53
N GLY A 5 -2.70 -3.70 0.32
CA GLY A 5 -3.86 -4.07 1.15
C GLY A 5 -4.08 -3.27 2.44
N ASP A 6 -3.06 -2.56 2.94
CA ASP A 6 -3.07 -1.96 4.29
C ASP A 6 -2.58 -0.50 4.29
N TYR A 7 -2.44 0.12 3.11
CA TYR A 7 -2.00 1.51 3.02
C TYR A 7 -2.90 2.52 3.76
N PRO A 8 -4.24 2.36 3.86
CA PRO A 8 -5.06 3.30 4.62
C PRO A 8 -4.69 3.31 6.12
N LEU A 9 -4.57 2.13 6.73
CA LEU A 9 -4.14 1.98 8.11
C LEU A 9 -2.70 2.49 8.30
N ALA A 10 -1.81 2.24 7.33
CA ALA A 10 -0.45 2.75 7.40
C ALA A 10 -0.38 4.29 7.40
N ILE A 11 -1.30 4.99 6.73
CA ILE A 11 -1.41 6.45 6.77
C ILE A 11 -1.89 6.90 8.16
N GLU A 12 -2.90 6.23 8.73
CA GLU A 12 -3.41 6.51 10.08
C GLU A 12 -2.31 6.35 11.15
N GLU A 13 -1.44 5.36 10.98
CA GLU A 13 -0.26 5.11 11.83
C GLU A 13 0.95 6.02 11.52
N GLY A 14 0.80 7.03 10.66
CA GLY A 14 1.82 8.05 10.40
C GLY A 14 2.91 7.67 9.38
N SER A 15 2.67 6.67 8.53
CA SER A 15 3.62 6.29 7.47
C SER A 15 3.74 7.40 6.42
N THR A 16 4.97 7.89 6.21
CA THR A 16 5.26 8.94 5.21
C THR A 16 5.56 8.39 3.81
N MET A 17 5.70 7.08 3.70
CA MET A 17 5.92 6.36 2.43
C MET A 17 5.12 5.06 2.44
N ILE A 18 4.44 4.76 1.34
CA ILE A 18 3.69 3.51 1.12
C ILE A 18 4.10 2.90 -0.23
N ARG A 19 3.93 1.59 -0.37
CA ARG A 19 4.30 0.85 -1.58
C ARG A 19 3.07 0.21 -2.19
N VAL A 20 2.58 0.75 -3.30
CA VAL A 20 1.38 0.23 -3.96
C VAL A 20 1.77 -0.44 -5.28
N GLY A 21 1.50 -1.73 -5.40
CA GLY A 21 1.81 -2.54 -6.58
C GLY A 21 0.54 -3.06 -7.24
N THR A 22 -0.08 -4.09 -6.66
CA THR A 22 -1.23 -4.81 -7.23
C THR A 22 -2.40 -3.89 -7.59
N PHE A 23 -2.68 -2.86 -6.78
CA PHE A 23 -3.78 -1.93 -7.06
C PHE A 23 -3.48 -0.93 -8.19
N ILE A 24 -2.22 -0.75 -8.56
CA ILE A 24 -1.81 0.10 -9.69
C ILE A 24 -1.60 -0.74 -10.95
N PHE A 25 -0.95 -1.90 -10.82
CA PHE A 25 -0.46 -2.70 -11.95
C PHE A 25 -1.23 -4.01 -12.18
N GLY A 26 -2.17 -4.36 -11.30
CA GLY A 26 -2.89 -5.63 -11.34
C GLY A 26 -2.13 -6.78 -10.67
N GLU A 27 -2.74 -7.96 -10.69
CA GLU A 27 -2.12 -9.19 -10.19
C GLU A 27 -0.91 -9.57 -11.05
N ARG A 28 0.09 -10.15 -10.40
CA ARG A 28 1.21 -10.75 -11.13
C ARG A 28 0.72 -12.04 -11.79
N PRO A 29 1.17 -12.34 -13.02
CA PRO A 29 0.88 -13.62 -13.68
C PRO A 29 1.46 -14.80 -12.89
#